data_AF-W9CH96-F1
#
_entry.id   AF-W9CH96-F1
#
_cell.length_a   1.000
_cell.length_b   1.000
_cell.length_c   1.000
_cell.angle_alpha   90.00
_cell.angle_beta   90.00
_cell.angle_gamma   90.00
#
_symmetry.space_group_name_H-M   'P 1'
#
loop_
_entity.id
_entity.type
_entity.pdbx_description
1 polymer ?
#
loop_
_entity_poly.entity_id
_entity_poly.type
_entity_poly.pdbx_seq_one_letter_code
_entity_poly.pdbx_strand_id
1 'polypeptide(L)'
;MPTPPKTVDKKIPSPKAKKVSTPSTSSTSSNTGNANHDRTSCSSSHNRIGGTLPPPPPPPPPVAFRSISAPPSAPEPPVVPSNGPLGSFLVELLIFNGSPFKDHWSFFIRSHTSSDIGVVIHATGDVRNGFEFQLKRSHDLNTTGNVPTRRVKLQWVQGEYFKEVEMLNFGVHKIDTVPVCPFEASAHKEKAPGKTLNAVEDTAQRGNKITQKDCQSWLVAAADHIVEDGIFDPEVGVYLHAIKQ
;
A
#
# COMPACT_ATOMS: atom_id res chain seq x y z
N MET A 1 -60.19 -15.88 3.31
CA MET A 1 -58.78 -16.28 3.38
C MET A 1 -58.49 -17.29 2.28
N PRO A 2 -57.73 -16.92 1.25
CA PRO A 2 -57.26 -17.86 0.23
C PRO A 2 -55.87 -18.41 0.58
N THR A 3 -55.71 -19.71 0.37
CA THR A 3 -54.50 -20.53 0.57
C THR A 3 -53.28 -20.03 -0.23
N PRO A 4 -52.05 -20.24 0.28
CA PRO A 4 -50.82 -19.76 -0.36
C PRO A 4 -50.45 -20.58 -1.61
N PRO A 5 -49.88 -19.96 -2.66
CA PRO A 5 -49.36 -20.67 -3.82
C PRO A 5 -48.06 -21.41 -3.51
N LYS A 6 -47.96 -22.61 -4.10
CA LYS A 6 -46.89 -23.61 -3.94
C LYS A 6 -45.53 -23.10 -4.43
N THR A 7 -44.51 -23.31 -3.61
CA THR A 7 -43.09 -23.19 -3.94
C THR A 7 -42.73 -24.10 -5.12
N VAL A 8 -42.11 -23.54 -6.16
CA VAL A 8 -41.54 -24.30 -7.28
C VAL A 8 -40.02 -24.29 -7.13
N ASP A 9 -39.48 -25.42 -6.72
CA ASP A 9 -38.03 -25.69 -6.67
C ASP A 9 -37.45 -25.69 -8.10
N LYS A 10 -36.81 -24.59 -8.50
CA LYS A 10 -35.93 -24.57 -9.67
C LYS A 10 -34.53 -25.00 -9.27
N LYS A 11 -34.22 -26.25 -9.57
CA LYS A 11 -32.91 -26.90 -9.51
C LYS A 11 -31.86 -26.08 -10.30
N ILE A 12 -30.91 -25.48 -9.61
CA ILE A 12 -29.73 -24.83 -10.18
C ILE A 12 -28.75 -25.92 -10.65
N PRO A 13 -28.23 -25.90 -11.89
CA PRO A 13 -27.17 -26.82 -12.32
C PRO A 13 -25.81 -26.38 -11.79
N SER A 14 -25.08 -27.29 -11.14
CA SER A 14 -23.70 -27.11 -10.71
C SER A 14 -22.75 -26.88 -11.90
N PRO A 15 -21.81 -25.93 -11.83
CA PRO A 15 -20.76 -25.80 -12.83
C PRO A 15 -19.68 -26.88 -12.65
N LYS A 16 -19.35 -27.55 -13.77
CA LYS A 16 -18.30 -28.56 -13.87
C LYS A 16 -16.91 -27.94 -13.65
N ALA A 17 -16.11 -28.58 -12.80
CA ALA A 17 -14.70 -28.27 -12.59
C ALA A 17 -13.88 -28.48 -13.87
N LYS A 18 -13.20 -27.43 -14.35
CA LYS A 18 -12.11 -27.54 -15.33
C LYS A 18 -10.78 -27.63 -14.58
N LYS A 19 -10.12 -28.76 -14.75
CA LYS A 19 -8.76 -29.07 -14.31
C LYS A 19 -7.79 -28.24 -15.17
N VAL A 20 -7.10 -27.26 -14.58
CA VAL A 20 -5.98 -26.56 -15.23
C VAL A 20 -4.68 -27.03 -14.58
N SER A 21 -3.83 -27.58 -15.44
CA SER A 21 -2.53 -28.14 -15.12
C SER A 21 -1.51 -27.03 -14.85
N THR A 22 -0.84 -27.11 -13.71
CA THR A 22 0.36 -26.32 -13.37
C THR A 22 1.63 -27.10 -13.76
N PRO A 23 2.63 -26.49 -14.42
CA PRO A 23 3.95 -27.08 -14.53
C PRO A 23 4.77 -26.84 -13.25
N SER A 24 5.20 -27.95 -12.67
CA SER A 24 6.18 -28.08 -11.60
C SER A 24 7.59 -27.72 -12.08
N THR A 25 8.27 -26.81 -11.37
CA THR A 25 9.74 -26.68 -11.44
C THR A 25 10.36 -27.14 -10.14
N SER A 26 11.18 -28.17 -10.28
CA SER A 26 11.98 -28.84 -9.26
C SER A 26 13.17 -27.99 -8.83
N SER A 27 13.38 -27.82 -7.53
CA SER A 27 14.69 -27.49 -6.97
C SER A 27 15.02 -28.46 -5.83
N THR A 28 15.88 -29.41 -6.17
CA THR A 28 16.44 -30.43 -5.29
C THR A 28 17.29 -29.80 -4.19
N SER A 29 17.01 -30.20 -2.96
CA SER A 29 17.87 -29.99 -1.78
C SER A 29 18.94 -31.08 -1.69
N SER A 30 20.14 -30.73 -1.25
CA SER A 30 21.01 -31.49 -0.32
C SER A 30 22.45 -30.96 -0.43
N ASN A 31 23.33 -31.00 0.56
CA ASN A 31 23.27 -31.14 2.01
C ASN A 31 24.74 -30.97 2.49
N THR A 32 24.93 -30.57 3.76
CA THR A 32 26.05 -30.93 4.65
C THR A 32 27.52 -30.64 4.25
N GLY A 33 28.20 -29.87 5.12
CA GLY A 33 29.09 -30.53 6.09
C GLY A 33 30.60 -30.22 6.04
N ASN A 34 31.09 -29.86 7.24
CA ASN A 34 32.40 -30.13 7.83
C ASN A 34 33.60 -29.20 7.66
N ALA A 35 33.88 -28.61 8.84
CA ALA A 35 35.09 -28.13 9.45
C ALA A 35 36.41 -28.92 9.22
N ASN A 36 37.48 -28.12 9.33
CA ASN A 36 38.79 -28.38 9.93
C ASN A 36 39.64 -29.54 9.41
N HIS A 37 40.75 -29.18 8.76
CA HIS A 37 42.02 -29.86 8.99
C HIS A 37 43.18 -28.86 9.18
N ASP A 38 43.68 -28.95 10.41
CA ASP A 38 45.00 -28.63 10.94
C ASP A 38 46.15 -28.87 9.96
N ARG A 39 47.07 -27.89 9.84
CA ARG A 39 48.44 -28.12 9.35
C ARG A 39 49.42 -27.27 10.15
N THR A 40 50.14 -27.96 11.01
CA THR A 40 51.29 -27.50 11.77
C THR A 40 52.58 -27.64 10.93
N SER A 41 53.42 -26.60 11.01
CA SER A 41 54.89 -26.56 10.95
C SER A 41 55.65 -26.89 9.64
N CYS A 42 56.53 -25.97 9.21
CA CYS A 42 57.98 -26.08 9.46
C CYS A 42 58.78 -24.86 8.96
N SER A 43 59.81 -24.58 9.74
CA SER A 43 60.76 -23.47 9.75
C SER A 43 61.65 -23.31 8.52
N SER A 44 62.14 -22.09 8.28
CA SER A 44 63.46 -21.88 7.67
C SER A 44 64.08 -20.56 8.14
N SER A 45 65.21 -20.69 8.82
CA SER A 45 66.05 -19.65 9.43
C SER A 45 66.82 -18.83 8.39
N HIS A 46 66.92 -17.51 8.54
CA HIS A 46 68.05 -16.72 8.05
C HIS A 46 68.38 -15.55 9.01
N ASN A 47 69.68 -15.36 9.20
CA ASN A 47 70.36 -14.40 10.07
C ASN A 47 70.08 -12.92 9.73
N ARG A 48 70.29 -12.07 10.76
CA ARG A 48 71.13 -10.84 10.79
C ARG A 48 70.44 -9.48 11.04
N ILE A 49 71.12 -8.74 11.93
CA ILE A 49 71.17 -7.29 12.17
C ILE A 49 70.11 -6.69 13.10
N GLY A 50 70.58 -6.35 14.30
CA GLY A 50 69.87 -5.53 15.27
C GLY A 50 69.68 -4.10 14.78
N GLY A 51 68.45 -3.64 14.87
CA GLY A 51 68.04 -2.24 14.79
C GLY A 51 66.72 -2.13 15.53
N THR A 52 66.73 -1.66 16.78
CA THR A 52 65.52 -1.40 17.56
C THR A 52 64.84 -0.15 17.01
N LEU A 53 63.81 -0.34 16.19
CA LEU A 53 62.89 0.72 15.81
C LEU A 53 62.03 1.11 17.04
N PRO A 54 61.79 2.41 17.29
CA PRO A 54 60.90 2.84 18.36
C PRO A 54 59.44 2.38 18.08
N PRO A 55 58.65 2.11 19.12
CA PRO A 55 57.27 1.67 18.95
C PRO A 55 56.43 2.75 18.26
N PRO A 56 55.46 2.38 17.42
CA PRO A 56 54.56 3.33 16.78
C PRO A 56 53.73 4.07 17.84
N PRO A 57 53.35 5.35 17.58
CA PRO A 57 52.47 6.09 18.46
C PRO A 57 51.10 5.41 18.60
N PRO A 58 50.42 5.57 19.74
CA PRO A 58 49.09 5.03 19.95
C PRO A 58 48.10 5.61 18.92
N PRO A 59 47.08 4.83 18.50
CA PRO A 59 46.05 5.31 17.59
C PRO A 59 45.29 6.48 18.21
N PRO A 60 44.84 7.46 17.40
CA PRO A 60 44.03 8.57 17.88
C PRO A 60 42.72 8.05 18.50
N PRO A 61 42.17 8.75 19.50
CA PRO A 61 40.89 8.37 20.10
C PRO A 61 39.78 8.36 19.03
N PRO A 62 38.79 7.45 19.15
CA PRO A 62 37.68 7.41 18.23
C PRO A 62 36.95 8.75 18.25
N VAL A 63 36.74 9.32 17.06
CA VAL A 63 35.92 10.51 16.88
C VAL A 63 34.54 10.19 17.45
N ALA A 64 34.12 10.93 18.48
CA ALA A 64 32.78 10.83 19.01
C ALA A 64 31.80 11.19 17.90
N PHE A 65 31.14 10.18 17.33
CA PHE A 65 30.02 10.40 16.44
C PHE A 65 28.98 11.19 17.23
N ARG A 66 28.80 12.46 16.85
CA ARG A 66 27.68 13.26 17.33
C ARG A 66 26.44 12.46 16.98
N SER A 67 25.69 12.05 18.01
CA SER A 67 24.35 11.52 17.86
C SER A 67 23.57 12.50 17.00
N ILE A 68 23.34 12.10 15.75
CA ILE A 68 22.42 12.79 14.86
C ILE A 68 21.07 12.62 15.54
N SER A 69 20.44 13.73 15.89
CA SER A 69 19.09 13.77 16.48
C SER A 69 18.20 12.80 15.73
N ALA A 70 17.47 11.97 16.49
CA ALA A 70 16.53 11.01 15.94
C ALA A 70 15.63 11.68 14.89
N PRO A 71 15.28 10.99 13.80
CA PRO A 71 14.36 11.53 12.81
C PRO A 71 13.08 12.01 13.51
N PRO A 72 12.46 13.11 13.05
CA PRO A 72 11.22 13.60 13.63
C PRO A 72 10.20 12.46 13.69
N SER A 73 9.59 12.26 14.85
CA SER A 73 8.53 11.26 15.02
C SER A 73 7.45 11.49 13.96
N ALA A 74 7.00 10.40 13.34
CA ALA A 74 5.87 10.46 12.42
C ALA A 74 4.66 11.13 13.13
N PRO A 75 3.90 11.98 12.43
CA PRO A 75 2.72 12.62 13.00
C PRO A 75 1.74 11.56 13.50
N GLU A 76 1.08 11.86 14.63
CA GLU A 76 0.09 10.98 15.21
C GLU A 76 -1.15 10.89 14.30
N PRO A 77 -1.77 9.70 14.12
CA PRO A 77 -3.02 9.58 13.41
C PRO A 77 -4.16 10.42 14.01
N PRO A 78 -5.16 10.83 13.20
CA PRO A 78 -6.37 11.46 13.73
C PRO A 78 -7.05 10.60 14.79
N VAL A 79 -7.50 11.24 15.88
CA VAL A 79 -8.21 10.55 16.97
C VAL A 79 -9.67 10.36 16.55
N VAL A 80 -9.96 9.21 15.94
CA VAL A 80 -11.32 8.88 15.46
C VAL A 80 -12.01 7.90 16.42
N PRO A 81 -13.18 8.26 16.99
CA PRO A 81 -13.95 7.38 17.86
C PRO A 81 -14.29 6.04 17.20
N SER A 82 -14.44 4.99 18.01
CA SER A 82 -14.81 3.65 17.50
C SER A 82 -16.21 3.60 16.89
N ASN A 83 -17.13 4.46 17.36
CA ASN A 83 -18.49 4.59 16.87
C ASN A 83 -18.69 6.01 16.33
N GLY A 84 -19.32 6.11 15.16
CA GLY A 84 -19.66 7.38 14.53
C GLY A 84 -21.09 7.82 14.80
N PRO A 85 -21.45 9.03 14.36
CA PRO A 85 -22.84 9.46 14.26
C PRO A 85 -23.70 8.48 13.46
N LEU A 86 -25.00 8.45 13.73
CA LEU A 86 -25.93 7.56 13.03
C LEU A 86 -25.92 7.83 11.51
N GLY A 87 -25.79 6.77 10.72
CA GLY A 87 -25.75 6.84 9.26
C GLY A 87 -24.44 7.36 8.67
N SER A 88 -23.44 7.68 9.49
CA SER A 88 -22.11 8.07 9.01
C SER A 88 -21.26 6.86 8.62
N PHE A 89 -20.38 7.06 7.64
CA PHE A 89 -19.43 6.05 7.18
C PHE A 89 -18.05 6.36 7.73
N LEU A 90 -17.36 5.33 8.20
CA LEU A 90 -15.96 5.46 8.56
C LEU A 90 -15.12 5.35 7.30
N VAL A 91 -14.32 6.39 7.04
CA VAL A 91 -13.29 6.35 6.01
C VAL A 91 -11.95 6.05 6.66
N GLU A 92 -11.25 5.06 6.11
CA GLU A 92 -9.94 4.61 6.55
C GLU A 92 -8.91 4.77 5.42
N LEU A 93 -7.65 5.01 5.78
CA LEU A 93 -6.51 4.80 4.90
C LEU A 93 -6.04 3.35 5.08
N LEU A 94 -6.02 2.60 3.99
CA LEU A 94 -5.32 1.32 3.92
C LEU A 94 -3.90 1.56 3.41
N ILE A 95 -2.93 0.96 4.11
CA ILE A 95 -1.53 0.95 3.72
C ILE A 95 -1.14 -0.49 3.45
N PHE A 96 -0.65 -0.76 2.25
CA PHE A 96 -0.11 -2.05 1.84
C PHE A 96 1.40 -1.92 1.70
N ASN A 97 2.16 -2.81 2.37
CA ASN A 97 3.62 -2.76 2.35
C ASN A 97 4.15 -2.87 0.92
N GLY A 98 4.83 -1.81 0.48
CA GLY A 98 5.37 -1.70 -0.88
C GLY A 98 6.81 -2.16 -1.03
N SER A 99 7.49 -2.54 0.06
CA SER A 99 8.94 -2.81 0.06
C SER A 99 9.38 -3.73 -1.08
N PRO A 100 10.43 -3.36 -1.85
CA PRO A 100 11.39 -2.26 -1.61
C PRO A 100 10.94 -0.88 -2.14
N PHE A 101 9.71 -0.75 -2.63
CA PHE A 101 9.12 0.50 -3.12
C PHE A 101 8.30 1.22 -2.04
N LYS A 102 7.70 2.36 -2.41
CA LYS A 102 6.75 3.06 -1.56
C LYS A 102 5.50 2.22 -1.32
N ASP A 103 4.88 2.38 -0.16
CA ASP A 103 3.65 1.70 0.18
C ASP A 103 2.53 2.05 -0.79
N HIS A 104 1.66 1.08 -1.09
CA HIS A 104 0.45 1.36 -1.83
C HIS A 104 -0.63 1.86 -0.87
N TRP A 105 -1.28 2.96 -1.22
CA TRP A 105 -2.30 3.60 -0.38
C TRP A 105 -3.67 3.58 -1.07
N SER A 106 -4.73 3.45 -0.26
CA SER A 106 -6.10 3.55 -0.74
C SER A 106 -7.06 4.06 0.33
N PHE A 107 -8.11 4.76 -0.06
CA PHE A 107 -9.24 4.97 0.84
C PHE A 107 -10.06 3.68 0.95
N PHE A 108 -10.60 3.42 2.14
CA PHE A 108 -11.57 2.38 2.40
C PHE A 108 -12.80 2.96 3.09
N ILE A 109 -13.94 2.85 2.43
CA ILE A 109 -15.23 3.24 3.00
C ILE A 109 -15.88 1.98 3.56
N ARG A 110 -15.95 1.91 4.88
CA ARG A 110 -16.47 0.74 5.60
C ARG A 110 -17.99 0.61 5.44
N SER A 111 -18.49 -0.59 5.14
CA SER A 111 -19.95 -0.85 5.16
C SER A 111 -20.51 -0.79 6.58
N HIS A 112 -21.80 -0.47 6.72
CA HIS A 112 -22.44 -0.48 8.05
C HIS A 112 -22.59 -1.90 8.64
N THR A 113 -22.61 -2.92 7.79
CA THR A 113 -22.90 -4.30 8.19
C THR A 113 -21.65 -5.11 8.51
N SER A 114 -20.48 -4.70 8.02
CA SER A 114 -19.21 -5.39 8.27
C SER A 114 -18.03 -4.43 8.23
N SER A 115 -17.13 -4.54 9.21
CA SER A 115 -15.93 -3.71 9.28
C SER A 115 -14.89 -4.03 8.21
N ASP A 116 -14.97 -5.20 7.60
CA ASP A 116 -13.96 -5.68 6.64
C ASP A 116 -14.49 -5.71 5.20
N ILE A 117 -15.77 -5.39 5.00
CA ILE A 117 -16.39 -5.22 3.69
C ILE A 117 -16.63 -3.74 3.46
N GLY A 118 -16.27 -3.25 2.27
CA GLY A 118 -16.43 -1.85 1.92
C GLY A 118 -16.06 -1.54 0.48
N VAL A 119 -15.77 -0.27 0.22
CA VAL A 119 -15.26 0.19 -1.07
C VAL A 119 -13.81 0.62 -0.93
N VAL A 120 -12.93 0.04 -1.75
CA VAL A 120 -11.54 0.51 -1.88
C VAL A 120 -11.46 1.47 -3.06
N ILE A 121 -10.93 2.68 -2.80
CA ILE A 121 -10.71 3.72 -3.81
C ILE A 121 -9.22 3.98 -3.91
N HIS A 122 -8.65 3.82 -5.10
CA HIS A 122 -7.21 4.00 -5.29
C HIS A 122 -6.83 4.28 -6.74
N ALA A 123 -5.64 4.83 -6.93
CA ALA A 123 -4.92 4.76 -8.19
C ALA A 123 -4.04 3.50 -8.19
N THR A 124 -4.22 2.61 -9.16
CA THR A 124 -3.43 1.39 -9.34
C THR A 124 -2.65 1.43 -10.64
N GLY A 125 -1.45 0.86 -10.65
CA GLY A 125 -0.60 0.84 -11.83
C GLY A 125 0.86 1.05 -11.45
N ASP A 126 1.65 1.43 -12.45
CA ASP A 126 3.07 1.66 -12.28
C ASP A 126 3.57 2.75 -13.24
N VAL A 127 4.81 3.21 -13.02
CA VAL A 127 5.43 4.30 -13.78
C VAL A 127 5.49 4.02 -15.29
N ARG A 128 5.62 2.75 -15.68
CA ARG A 128 5.78 2.32 -17.06
C ARG A 128 4.44 2.26 -17.77
N ASN A 129 3.42 1.72 -17.10
CA ASN A 129 2.09 1.51 -17.67
C ASN A 129 1.13 2.68 -17.43
N GLY A 130 1.48 3.58 -16.52
CA GLY A 130 0.59 4.61 -16.00
C GLY A 130 -0.28 4.06 -14.87
N PHE A 131 -1.02 4.95 -14.23
CA PHE A 131 -1.96 4.62 -13.18
C PHE A 131 -3.40 4.80 -13.66
N GLU A 132 -4.29 3.99 -13.11
CA GLU A 132 -5.73 4.01 -13.36
C GLU A 132 -6.47 4.18 -12.02
N PHE A 133 -7.50 5.02 -12.02
CA PHE A 133 -8.42 5.14 -10.91
C PHE A 133 -9.35 3.93 -10.86
N GLN A 134 -9.43 3.26 -9.71
CA GLN A 134 -10.31 2.10 -9.52
C GLN A 134 -11.11 2.19 -8.22
N LEU A 135 -12.34 1.73 -8.31
CA LEU A 135 -13.33 1.56 -7.24
C LEU A 135 -13.61 0.07 -7.10
N LYS A 136 -13.11 -0.58 -6.04
CA LYS A 136 -13.44 -1.98 -5.75
C LYS A 136 -14.66 -2.02 -4.84
N ARG A 137 -15.82 -2.25 -5.45
CA ARG A 137 -17.13 -2.36 -4.81
C ARG A 137 -17.21 -3.66 -4.00
N SER A 138 -17.85 -3.64 -2.83
CA SER A 138 -18.00 -4.80 -1.93
C SER A 138 -16.73 -5.63 -1.78
N HIS A 139 -15.62 -4.94 -1.58
CA HIS A 139 -14.33 -5.58 -1.39
C HIS A 139 -14.21 -6.07 0.05
N ASP A 140 -13.94 -7.36 0.22
CA ASP A 140 -13.65 -7.98 1.51
C ASP A 140 -12.13 -8.04 1.71
N LEU A 141 -11.64 -7.32 2.72
CA LEU A 141 -10.22 -7.19 3.06
C LEU A 141 -9.56 -8.52 3.45
N ASN A 142 -10.34 -9.54 3.84
CA ASN A 142 -9.82 -10.83 4.28
C ASN A 142 -9.74 -11.87 3.14
N THR A 143 -10.45 -11.65 2.04
CA THR A 143 -10.58 -12.66 0.96
C THR A 143 -9.49 -12.57 -0.10
N THR A 144 -8.83 -11.43 -0.21
CA THR A 144 -7.80 -11.21 -1.22
C THR A 144 -6.43 -11.36 -0.60
N GLY A 145 -5.51 -12.07 -1.27
CA GLY A 145 -4.12 -12.25 -0.79
C GLY A 145 -3.30 -10.96 -0.67
N ASN A 146 -3.94 -9.79 -0.84
CA ASN A 146 -3.39 -8.47 -0.68
C ASN A 146 -4.07 -7.78 0.50
N VAL A 147 -3.71 -8.20 1.72
CA VAL A 147 -4.25 -7.66 2.98
C VAL A 147 -3.46 -6.41 3.36
N PRO A 148 -4.10 -5.30 3.76
CA PRO A 148 -3.39 -4.12 4.20
C PRO A 148 -2.56 -4.40 5.46
N THR A 149 -1.32 -3.91 5.49
CA THR A 149 -0.45 -4.03 6.65
C THR A 149 -0.83 -3.06 7.77
N ARG A 150 -1.45 -1.93 7.42
CA ARG A 150 -2.01 -0.99 8.39
C ARG A 150 -3.36 -0.43 7.92
N ARG A 151 -4.26 -0.23 8.88
CA ARG A 151 -5.51 0.52 8.72
C ARG A 151 -5.46 1.73 9.63
N VAL A 152 -5.66 2.92 9.08
CA VAL A 152 -5.72 4.17 9.84
C VAL A 152 -7.10 4.77 9.68
N LYS A 153 -7.81 4.98 10.78
CA LYS A 153 -9.08 5.69 10.76
C LYS A 153 -8.82 7.16 10.44
N LEU A 154 -9.47 7.70 9.41
CA LEU A 154 -9.31 9.10 9.03
C LEU A 154 -10.42 9.95 9.63
N GLN A 155 -11.68 9.62 9.34
CA GLN A 155 -12.83 10.41 9.77
C GLN A 155 -14.15 9.63 9.63
N TRP A 156 -15.13 9.95 10.49
CA TRP A 156 -16.53 9.63 10.25
C TRP A 156 -17.17 10.72 9.37
N VAL A 157 -17.66 10.33 8.20
CA VAL A 157 -18.25 11.24 7.22
C VAL A 157 -19.76 11.00 7.16
N GLN A 158 -20.54 12.07 7.11
CA GLN A 158 -22.00 12.03 7.12
C GLN A 158 -22.54 11.19 5.95
N GLY A 159 -23.62 10.45 6.20
CA GLY A 159 -24.22 9.54 5.24
C GLY A 159 -24.71 10.18 3.94
N GLU A 160 -24.97 11.50 3.94
CA GLU A 160 -25.41 12.23 2.75
C GLU A 160 -24.40 12.22 1.60
N TYR A 161 -23.11 12.02 1.90
CA TYR A 161 -22.05 11.91 0.90
C TYR A 161 -21.92 10.51 0.30
N PHE A 162 -22.75 9.55 0.74
CA PHE A 162 -22.69 8.15 0.33
C PHE A 162 -24.06 7.64 -0.12
N LYS A 163 -24.03 6.70 -1.06
CA LYS A 163 -25.19 5.94 -1.52
C LYS A 163 -24.89 4.47 -1.36
N GLU A 164 -25.05 3.93 -0.15
CA GLU A 164 -24.46 2.64 0.25
C GLU A 164 -24.80 1.49 -0.69
N VAL A 165 -26.06 1.40 -1.11
CA VAL A 165 -26.54 0.29 -1.96
C VAL A 165 -25.83 0.28 -3.31
N GLU A 166 -25.77 1.43 -3.97
CA GLU A 166 -25.07 1.61 -5.24
C GLU A 166 -23.56 1.52 -5.06
N MET A 167 -23.04 2.13 -4.00
CA MET A 167 -21.63 2.17 -3.66
C MET A 167 -21.08 0.76 -3.42
N LEU A 168 -21.87 -0.11 -2.80
CA LEU A 168 -21.55 -1.53 -2.59
C LEU A 168 -22.04 -2.42 -3.74
N ASN A 169 -22.56 -1.88 -4.84
CA ASN A 169 -23.04 -2.67 -5.98
C ASN A 169 -23.95 -3.84 -5.54
N PHE A 170 -24.91 -3.56 -4.65
CA PHE A 170 -25.84 -4.54 -4.09
C PHE A 170 -25.15 -5.73 -3.38
N GLY A 171 -23.97 -5.52 -2.81
CA GLY A 171 -23.19 -6.56 -2.12
C GLY A 171 -22.33 -7.42 -3.06
N VAL A 172 -22.34 -7.16 -4.36
CA VAL A 172 -21.61 -7.95 -5.36
C VAL A 172 -20.27 -7.30 -5.67
N HIS A 173 -19.18 -8.04 -5.48
CA HIS A 173 -17.84 -7.55 -5.80
C HIS A 173 -17.73 -7.15 -7.28
N LYS A 174 -17.24 -5.94 -7.52
CA LYS A 174 -17.02 -5.38 -8.86
C LYS A 174 -15.87 -4.39 -8.83
N ILE A 175 -15.05 -4.38 -9.87
CA ILE A 175 -14.11 -3.29 -10.14
C ILE A 175 -14.82 -2.31 -11.07
N ASP A 176 -14.87 -1.05 -10.65
CA ASP A 176 -15.51 0.05 -11.36
C ASP A 176 -14.53 1.22 -11.49
N THR A 177 -14.88 2.16 -12.35
CA THR A 177 -14.17 3.43 -12.53
C THR A 177 -15.12 4.63 -12.44
N VAL A 178 -16.43 4.39 -12.38
CA VAL A 178 -17.45 5.44 -12.36
C VAL A 178 -17.92 5.69 -10.91
N PRO A 179 -17.80 6.94 -10.43
CA PRO A 179 -18.38 7.37 -9.14
C PRO A 179 -19.91 7.25 -9.12
N VAL A 180 -20.48 6.87 -7.97
CA VAL A 180 -21.93 6.81 -7.74
C VAL A 180 -22.42 7.71 -6.60
N CYS A 181 -21.50 8.26 -5.80
CA CYS A 181 -21.80 9.16 -4.68
C CYS A 181 -20.89 10.40 -4.65
N PRO A 182 -21.26 11.45 -3.89
CA PRO A 182 -20.45 12.67 -3.74
C PRO A 182 -19.00 12.43 -3.30
N PHE A 183 -18.75 11.55 -2.32
CA PHE A 183 -17.40 11.26 -1.86
C PHE A 183 -16.51 10.75 -3.00
N GLU A 184 -17.01 9.76 -3.76
CA GLU A 184 -16.30 9.20 -4.91
C GLU A 184 -16.10 10.22 -6.02
N ALA A 185 -17.11 11.06 -6.27
CA ALA A 185 -17.03 12.10 -7.30
C ALA A 185 -15.96 13.15 -6.96
N SER A 186 -15.84 13.50 -5.68
CA SER A 186 -14.78 14.39 -5.17
C SER A 186 -13.39 13.77 -5.35
N ALA A 187 -13.20 12.52 -4.92
CA ALA A 187 -11.93 11.80 -5.12
C ALA A 187 -11.56 11.67 -6.60
N HIS A 188 -12.55 11.48 -7.48
CA HIS A 188 -12.37 11.33 -8.92
C HIS A 188 -11.97 12.63 -9.64
N LYS A 189 -12.03 13.80 -8.98
CA LYS A 189 -11.51 15.06 -9.54
C LYS A 189 -10.00 14.99 -9.80
N GLU A 190 -9.26 14.29 -8.93
CA GLU A 190 -7.83 14.04 -9.19
C GLU A 190 -7.69 12.94 -10.24
N LYS A 191 -7.12 13.32 -11.38
CA LYS A 191 -6.83 12.37 -12.45
C LYS A 191 -5.71 11.42 -12.02
N ALA A 192 -5.87 10.15 -12.32
CA ALA A 192 -4.83 9.17 -12.07
C ALA A 192 -3.50 9.59 -12.77
N PRO A 193 -2.34 9.34 -12.13
CA PRO A 193 -1.05 9.68 -12.70
C PRO A 193 -0.84 9.11 -14.12
N GLY A 194 -0.56 9.99 -15.08
CA GLY A 194 -0.25 9.60 -16.46
C GLY A 194 1.13 8.92 -16.60
N LYS A 195 1.38 8.33 -17.78
CA LYS A 195 2.69 7.74 -18.11
C LYS A 195 3.79 8.82 -18.10
N THR A 196 4.84 8.61 -17.31
CA THR A 196 5.95 9.58 -17.16
C THR A 196 7.24 9.17 -17.88
N LEU A 197 7.30 7.97 -18.47
CA LEU A 197 8.47 7.52 -19.23
C LEU A 197 8.28 7.85 -20.71
N ASN A 198 8.96 8.92 -21.16
CA ASN A 198 9.18 9.15 -22.59
C ASN A 198 10.01 7.98 -23.14
N ALA A 199 9.58 7.39 -24.26
CA ALA A 199 10.40 6.43 -24.98
C ALA A 199 11.69 7.12 -25.46
N VAL A 200 12.79 6.37 -25.60
CA VAL A 200 14.14 6.87 -25.96
C VAL A 200 14.18 7.61 -27.31
N GLU A 201 13.11 7.56 -28.10
CA GLU A 201 12.97 8.22 -29.41
C GLU A 201 12.40 9.65 -29.33
N ASP A 202 11.91 10.11 -28.18
CA ASP A 202 11.28 11.43 -28.06
C ASP A 202 12.29 12.51 -27.62
N THR A 203 13.08 12.97 -28.58
CA THR A 203 14.18 13.94 -28.40
C THR A 203 13.73 15.38 -28.05
N ALA A 204 12.43 15.62 -27.86
CA ALA A 204 11.89 16.98 -27.86
C ALA A 204 11.92 17.73 -26.52
N GLN A 205 12.04 17.09 -25.36
CA GLN A 205 12.02 17.82 -24.07
C GLN A 205 13.00 17.27 -23.03
N ARG A 206 14.29 17.53 -23.27
CA ARG A 206 15.35 17.30 -22.29
C ARG A 206 15.43 18.54 -21.37
N GLY A 207 14.77 18.52 -20.21
CA GLY A 207 15.00 19.57 -19.20
C GLY A 207 14.03 19.69 -18.03
N ASN A 208 12.79 19.20 -18.13
CA ASN A 208 11.83 19.39 -17.02
C ASN A 208 11.96 18.26 -16.00
N LYS A 209 12.10 18.62 -14.71
CA LYS A 209 12.02 17.68 -13.59
C LYS A 209 10.62 17.06 -13.62
N ILE A 210 10.51 15.83 -14.12
CA ILE A 210 9.25 15.09 -14.11
C ILE A 210 8.99 14.69 -12.67
N THR A 211 8.08 15.39 -12.00
CA THR A 211 7.54 14.93 -10.71
C THR A 211 6.71 13.68 -11.00
N GLN A 212 7.29 12.51 -10.71
CA GLN A 212 6.60 11.24 -10.85
C GLN A 212 5.43 11.21 -9.86
N LYS A 213 4.21 11.34 -10.37
CA LYS A 213 3.00 11.14 -9.58
C LYS A 213 2.84 9.63 -9.33
N ASP A 214 2.66 9.23 -8.07
CA ASP A 214 2.42 7.85 -7.63
C ASP A 214 1.05 7.72 -6.93
N CYS A 215 0.71 6.53 -6.44
CA CYS A 215 -0.59 6.29 -5.77
C CYS A 215 -0.77 7.10 -4.48
N GLN A 216 0.30 7.39 -3.74
CA GLN A 216 0.24 8.21 -2.54
C GLN A 216 0.00 9.69 -2.91
N SER A 217 0.71 10.18 -3.92
CA SER A 217 0.54 11.54 -4.44
C SER A 217 -0.87 11.76 -5.00
N TRP A 218 -1.43 10.75 -5.68
CA TRP A 218 -2.83 10.75 -6.10
C TRP A 218 -3.78 10.81 -4.91
N LEU A 219 -3.59 9.95 -3.89
CA LEU A 219 -4.49 9.89 -2.75
C LEU A 219 -4.48 11.19 -1.93
N VAL A 220 -3.31 11.79 -1.76
CA VAL A 220 -3.17 13.08 -1.07
C VAL A 220 -3.87 14.19 -1.85
N ALA A 221 -3.68 14.27 -3.17
CA ALA A 221 -4.39 15.26 -3.99
C ALA A 221 -5.90 15.01 -4.03
N ALA A 222 -6.35 13.74 -4.05
CA ALA A 222 -7.76 13.38 -3.92
C ALA A 222 -8.32 13.82 -2.56
N ALA A 223 -7.55 13.69 -1.47
CA ALA A 223 -7.93 14.20 -0.15
C ALA A 223 -8.11 15.72 -0.15
N ASP A 224 -7.24 16.46 -0.84
CA ASP A 224 -7.36 17.92 -0.97
C ASP A 224 -8.71 18.30 -1.61
N HIS A 225 -9.13 17.62 -2.68
CA HIS A 225 -10.46 17.82 -3.28
C HIS A 225 -11.61 17.52 -2.32
N ILE A 226 -11.48 16.45 -1.52
CA ILE A 226 -12.50 16.03 -0.52
C ILE A 226 -12.60 17.06 0.61
N VAL A 227 -11.49 17.67 1.01
CA VAL A 227 -11.45 18.78 1.97
C VAL A 227 -12.05 20.05 1.37
N GLU A 228 -11.70 20.40 0.13
CA GLU A 228 -12.25 21.55 -0.58
C GLU A 228 -13.78 21.47 -0.73
N ASP A 229 -14.32 20.27 -0.93
CA ASP A 229 -15.76 20.01 -0.97
C ASP A 229 -16.44 19.97 0.41
N GLY A 230 -15.68 20.13 1.50
CA GLY A 230 -16.19 20.11 2.88
C GLY A 230 -16.62 18.73 3.38
N ILE A 231 -16.14 17.67 2.74
CA ILE A 231 -16.47 16.27 3.09
C ILE A 231 -15.49 15.74 4.15
N PHE A 232 -14.21 16.13 4.03
CA PHE A 232 -13.20 15.90 5.07
C PHE A 232 -12.88 17.18 5.82
N ASP A 233 -12.51 17.00 7.09
CA ASP A 233 -11.91 18.06 7.89
C ASP A 233 -10.49 18.33 7.38
N PRO A 234 -10.01 19.59 7.42
CA PRO A 234 -8.67 19.95 6.94
C PRO A 234 -7.53 19.16 7.60
N GLU A 235 -7.73 18.73 8.85
CA GLU A 235 -6.76 17.92 9.60
C GLU A 235 -6.44 16.58 8.92
N VAL A 236 -7.42 15.98 8.23
CA VAL A 236 -7.20 14.75 7.46
C VAL A 236 -6.23 15.00 6.31
N GLY A 237 -6.42 16.10 5.57
CA GLY A 237 -5.50 16.50 4.50
C GLY A 237 -4.09 16.76 5.02
N VAL A 238 -3.97 17.56 6.10
CA VAL A 238 -2.68 17.85 6.76
C VAL A 238 -1.97 16.56 7.18
N TYR A 239 -2.69 15.62 7.80
CA TYR A 239 -2.14 14.33 8.20
C TYR A 239 -1.60 13.54 7.01
N LEU A 240 -2.41 13.39 5.95
CA LEU A 240 -2.03 12.61 4.76
C LEU A 240 -0.82 13.21 4.04
N HIS A 241 -0.72 14.53 3.93
CA HIS A 241 0.48 15.20 3.42
C HIS A 241 1.71 14.91 4.28
N ALA A 242 1.56 14.90 5.60
CA ALA A 242 2.67 14.73 6.54
C ALA A 242 3.22 13.29 6.61
N ILE A 243 2.41 12.27 6.29
CA ILE A 243 2.84 10.86 6.29
C ILE A 243 3.27 10.32 4.92
N LYS A 244 3.13 11.12 3.85
CA LYS A 244 3.47 10.69 2.48
C LYS A 244 4.99 10.41 2.34
N GLN A 245 5.33 9.27 1.74
CA GLN A 245 6.70 8.83 1.42
C GLN A 245 7.16 9.40 0.07
#